data_AF-A0A7X0MWN1-F1
#
_entry.id   AF-A0A7X0MWN1-F1
#
_cell.length_a   1.000
_cell.length_b   1.000
_cell.length_c   1.000
_cell.angle_alpha   90.00
_cell.angle_beta   90.00
_cell.angle_gamma   90.00
#
_symmetry.space_group_name_H-M   'P 1'
#
loop_
_entity.id
_entity.type
_entity.pdbx_description
1 polymer ?
#
loop_
_entity_poly.entity_id
_entity_poly.type
_entity_poly.pdbx_seq_one_letter_code
_entity_poly.pdbx_strand_id
1 'polypeptide(L)'
;MAYIDVRIPQTYRRLMYAALAVSWVTGVVFFILSRFITVEGEFGPEKHPWQFPTLMIHGAAAFLVMMAYGAVLMNHVSVTWRLKRLRGFGITLVAVLLFQIISAYLLYYLSSDEIRGLFANLHALVGLSFPLILSIHIITGRRERAEMQAQLEARRVARKQEQAQAA
;
A
#
# COMPACT_ATOMS: atom_id res chain seq x y z
N MET A 1 -17.68 -20.44 -3.52
CA MET A 1 -17.15 -19.36 -2.66
C MET A 1 -15.68 -19.20 -2.97
N ALA A 2 -15.25 -18.01 -3.42
CA ALA A 2 -13.85 -17.74 -3.71
C ALA A 2 -13.10 -17.54 -2.40
N TYR A 3 -12.40 -18.58 -1.94
CA TYR A 3 -11.43 -18.46 -0.85
C TYR A 3 -10.21 -17.74 -1.39
N ILE A 4 -9.88 -16.57 -0.85
CA ILE A 4 -8.61 -15.92 -1.12
C ILE A 4 -7.59 -16.60 -0.19
N ASP A 5 -6.87 -17.58 -0.73
CA ASP A 5 -5.66 -18.16 -0.12
C ASP A 5 -4.54 -17.09 -0.09
N VAL A 6 -3.35 -17.42 0.41
CA VAL A 6 -2.16 -16.54 0.46
C VAL A 6 -1.87 -15.84 -0.89
N ARG A 7 -2.32 -16.43 -2.00
CA ARG A 7 -2.21 -15.88 -3.35
C ARG A 7 -3.41 -15.02 -3.73
N ILE A 8 -3.16 -13.73 -3.88
CA ILE A 8 -4.12 -12.76 -4.40
C ILE A 8 -4.40 -13.02 -5.90
N PRO A 9 -5.67 -13.13 -6.33
CA PRO A 9 -6.03 -13.30 -7.75
C PRO A 9 -5.41 -12.22 -8.64
N GLN A 10 -4.99 -12.57 -9.86
CA GLN A 10 -4.25 -11.64 -10.73
C GLN A 10 -5.05 -10.37 -11.06
N THR A 11 -6.34 -10.51 -11.37
CA THR A 11 -7.21 -9.37 -11.70
C THR A 11 -7.32 -8.41 -10.53
N TYR A 12 -7.62 -8.94 -9.34
CA TYR A 12 -7.69 -8.15 -8.12
C TYR A 12 -6.36 -7.44 -7.83
N ARG A 13 -5.24 -8.14 -7.96
CA ARG A 13 -3.90 -7.57 -7.78
C ARG A 13 -3.64 -6.42 -8.76
N ARG A 14 -4.00 -6.56 -10.03
CA ARG A 14 -3.85 -5.51 -11.05
C ARG A 14 -4.71 -4.30 -10.72
N LEU A 15 -5.97 -4.51 -10.36
CA LEU A 15 -6.89 -3.42 -9.96
C LEU A 15 -6.39 -2.69 -8.72
N MET A 16 -5.93 -3.43 -7.71
CA MET A 16 -5.35 -2.86 -6.50
C MET A 16 -4.10 -2.01 -6.82
N TYR A 17 -3.19 -2.51 -7.66
CA TYR A 17 -2.01 -1.73 -8.06
C TYR A 17 -2.37 -0.52 -8.92
N ALA A 18 -3.36 -0.63 -9.81
CA ALA A 18 -3.83 0.51 -10.59
C ALA A 18 -4.43 1.58 -9.68
N ALA A 19 -5.32 1.21 -8.75
CA ALA A 19 -5.91 2.14 -7.79
C ALA A 19 -4.85 2.79 -6.89
N LEU A 20 -3.89 2.02 -6.39
CA LEU A 20 -2.75 2.53 -5.63
C LEU A 20 -1.90 3.50 -6.45
N ALA A 21 -1.58 3.16 -7.70
CA ALA A 21 -0.77 4.00 -8.57
C ALA A 21 -1.49 5.31 -8.90
N VAL A 22 -2.78 5.24 -9.25
CA VAL A 22 -3.61 6.44 -9.49
C VAL A 22 -3.64 7.30 -8.24
N SER A 23 -4.03 6.75 -7.09
CA SER A 23 -4.10 7.50 -5.83
C SER A 23 -2.75 8.15 -5.49
N TRP A 24 -1.64 7.41 -5.61
CA TRP A 24 -0.31 7.93 -5.31
C TRP A 24 0.10 9.06 -6.27
N VAL A 25 -0.04 8.85 -7.59
CA VAL A 25 0.33 9.87 -8.60
C VAL A 25 -0.50 11.13 -8.40
N THR A 26 -1.82 11.00 -8.25
CA THR A 26 -2.68 12.17 -8.02
C THR A 26 -2.40 12.82 -6.67
N GLY A 27 -2.06 12.06 -5.63
CA GLY A 27 -1.67 12.62 -4.33
C GLY A 27 -0.40 13.46 -4.43
N VAL A 28 0.62 12.98 -5.14
CA VAL A 28 1.86 13.72 -5.41
C VAL A 28 1.60 14.98 -6.22
N VAL A 29 0.83 14.87 -7.31
CA VAL A 29 0.46 16.03 -8.14
C VAL A 29 -0.31 17.06 -7.32
N PHE A 30 -1.29 16.64 -6.51
CA PHE A 30 -2.03 17.53 -5.62
C PHE A 30 -1.12 18.22 -4.61
N PHE A 31 -0.19 17.49 -3.99
CA PHE A 31 0.76 18.06 -3.05
C PHE A 31 1.64 19.13 -3.71
N ILE A 32 2.16 18.85 -4.91
CA ILE A 32 2.98 19.82 -5.67
C ILE A 32 2.16 21.06 -6.02
N LEU A 33 0.96 20.88 -6.60
CA LEU A 33 0.09 21.98 -6.99
C LEU A 33 -0.30 22.84 -5.78
N SER A 34 -0.64 22.20 -4.65
CA SER A 34 -1.11 22.92 -3.46
C SER A 34 -0.01 23.70 -2.76
N ARG A 35 1.26 23.25 -2.84
CA ARG A 35 2.38 23.80 -2.05
C ARG A 35 3.30 24.72 -2.83
N PHE A 36 3.50 24.47 -4.12
CA PHE A 36 4.54 25.13 -4.90
C PHE A 36 4.03 25.89 -6.13
N ILE A 37 2.77 25.71 -6.53
CA ILE A 37 2.25 26.29 -7.77
C ILE A 37 1.07 27.22 -7.44
N THR A 38 1.24 28.49 -7.82
CA THR A 38 0.19 29.51 -7.82
C THR A 38 0.06 30.08 -9.23
N VAL A 39 -1.13 30.52 -9.59
CA VAL A 39 -1.42 31.16 -10.88
C VAL A 39 -2.01 32.54 -10.63
N GLU A 40 -1.82 33.48 -11.54
CA GLU A 40 -2.48 34.79 -11.45
C GLU A 40 -3.95 34.65 -11.86
N GLY A 41 -4.84 35.08 -10.97
CA GLY A 41 -6.28 35.17 -11.20
C GLY A 41 -6.75 36.62 -11.27
N GLU A 42 -8.05 36.81 -11.51
CA GLU A 42 -8.65 38.16 -11.64
C GLU A 42 -8.52 39.00 -10.36
N PHE A 43 -8.39 38.33 -9.21
CA PHE A 43 -8.32 38.99 -7.89
C PHE A 43 -6.96 38.79 -7.20
N GLY A 44 -5.93 38.38 -7.95
CA GLY A 44 -4.56 38.15 -7.46
C GLY A 44 -4.13 36.68 -7.51
N PRO A 45 -3.10 36.28 -6.75
CA PRO A 45 -2.57 34.92 -6.78
C PRO A 45 -3.58 33.88 -6.26
N GLU A 46 -3.90 32.92 -7.12
CA GLU A 46 -4.85 31.85 -6.86
C GLU A 46 -4.19 30.46 -6.94
N LYS A 47 -4.92 29.43 -6.49
CA LYS A 47 -4.50 28.04 -6.61
C LYS A 47 -4.66 27.53 -8.04
N HIS A 48 -3.75 26.65 -8.46
CA HIS A 48 -3.83 26.06 -9.80
C HIS A 48 -5.15 25.28 -10.00
N PRO A 49 -5.89 25.46 -11.12
CA PRO A 49 -7.22 24.87 -11.33
C PRO A 49 -7.26 23.35 -11.22
N TRP A 50 -6.17 22.67 -11.59
CA TRP A 50 -6.05 21.21 -11.48
C TRP A 50 -5.95 20.68 -10.05
N GLN A 51 -5.81 21.54 -9.04
CA GLN A 51 -5.74 21.10 -7.64
C GLN A 51 -7.02 20.35 -7.24
N PHE A 52 -8.20 20.87 -7.59
CA PHE A 52 -9.47 20.24 -7.23
C PHE A 52 -9.75 18.92 -7.98
N PRO A 53 -9.66 18.85 -9.33
CA PRO A 53 -9.81 17.59 -10.06
C PRO A 53 -8.84 16.50 -9.60
N THR A 54 -7.58 16.86 -9.34
CA THR A 54 -6.59 15.90 -8.88
C THR A 54 -6.95 15.35 -7.50
N LEU A 55 -7.45 16.20 -6.59
CA LEU A 55 -7.93 15.76 -5.28
C LEU A 55 -9.14 14.83 -5.38
N MET A 56 -10.08 15.12 -6.29
CA MET A 56 -11.23 14.25 -6.54
C MET A 56 -10.81 12.86 -7.01
N ILE A 57 -9.91 12.79 -8.00
CA ILE A 57 -9.41 11.50 -8.51
C ILE A 57 -8.63 10.76 -7.41
N HIS A 58 -7.81 11.48 -6.64
CA HIS A 58 -7.10 10.90 -5.49
C HIS A 58 -8.07 10.28 -4.48
N GLY A 59 -9.12 11.01 -4.08
CA GLY A 59 -10.14 10.54 -3.15
C GLY A 59 -10.89 9.32 -3.68
N ALA A 60 -11.33 9.35 -4.93
CA ALA A 60 -12.02 8.22 -5.57
C ALA A 60 -11.14 6.96 -5.62
N ALA A 61 -9.87 7.12 -6.04
CA ALA A 61 -8.92 6.02 -6.05
C ALA A 61 -8.59 5.50 -4.64
N ALA A 62 -8.49 6.40 -3.65
CA ALA A 62 -8.25 6.04 -2.25
C ALA A 62 -9.39 5.19 -1.66
N PHE A 63 -10.65 5.44 -2.03
CA PHE A 63 -11.76 4.56 -1.63
C PHE A 63 -11.61 3.15 -2.19
N LEU A 64 -11.20 3.01 -3.46
CA LEU A 64 -10.93 1.70 -4.05
C LEU A 64 -9.76 0.99 -3.35
N VAL A 65 -8.71 1.74 -2.98
CA VAL A 65 -7.59 1.23 -2.19
C VAL A 65 -8.08 0.75 -0.81
N MET A 66 -8.95 1.51 -0.14
CA MET A 66 -9.48 1.14 1.18
C MET A 66 -10.34 -0.13 1.13
N MET A 67 -11.18 -0.27 0.10
CA MET A 67 -11.93 -1.52 -0.16
C MET A 67 -10.96 -2.69 -0.39
N ALA A 68 -9.93 -2.47 -1.22
CA ALA A 68 -8.95 -3.50 -1.51
C ALA A 68 -8.12 -3.87 -0.27
N TYR A 69 -7.82 -2.90 0.58
CA TYR A 69 -7.11 -3.09 1.83
C TYR A 69 -7.89 -3.98 2.79
N GLY A 70 -9.21 -3.77 2.93
CA GLY A 70 -10.08 -4.63 3.75
C GLY A 70 -10.00 -6.10 3.34
N ALA A 71 -10.07 -6.40 2.04
CA ALA A 71 -9.93 -7.77 1.56
C ALA A 71 -8.51 -8.34 1.74
N VAL A 72 -7.45 -7.53 1.65
CA VAL A 72 -6.08 -7.95 1.97
C VAL A 72 -5.93 -8.26 3.47
N LEU A 73 -6.49 -7.44 4.37
CA LEU A 73 -6.47 -7.70 5.80
C LEU A 73 -7.11 -9.04 6.15
N MET A 74 -8.30 -9.32 5.60
CA MET A 74 -9.05 -10.52 5.97
C MET A 74 -8.43 -11.81 5.41
N ASN A 75 -7.79 -11.75 4.24
CA ASN A 75 -7.36 -12.96 3.55
C ASN A 75 -5.83 -13.16 3.53
N HIS A 76 -5.06 -12.08 3.42
CA HIS A 76 -3.61 -12.16 3.40
C HIS A 76 -3.01 -12.07 4.80
N VAL A 77 -3.46 -11.10 5.60
CA VAL A 77 -2.90 -10.86 6.94
C VAL A 77 -3.31 -11.96 7.89
N SER A 78 -4.58 -12.39 7.92
CA SER A 78 -5.05 -13.45 8.82
C SER A 78 -4.27 -14.77 8.67
N VAL A 79 -3.98 -15.17 7.42
CA VAL A 79 -3.26 -16.40 7.10
C VAL A 79 -1.78 -16.27 7.42
N THR A 80 -1.13 -15.19 6.96
CA THR A 80 0.30 -14.97 7.18
C THR A 80 0.63 -14.67 8.65
N TRP A 81 -0.33 -14.15 9.42
CA TRP A 81 -0.17 -13.94 10.86
C TRP A 81 0.19 -15.25 11.56
N ARG A 82 -0.48 -16.35 11.25
CA ARG A 82 -0.22 -17.67 11.87
C ARG A 82 1.17 -18.21 11.53
N LEU A 83 1.71 -17.85 10.37
CA LEU A 83 3.02 -18.32 9.90
C LEU A 83 4.22 -17.65 10.60
N LYS A 84 3.99 -16.60 11.41
CA LYS A 84 5.03 -15.86 12.18
C LYS A 84 6.19 -15.26 11.37
N ARG A 85 6.22 -15.45 10.06
CA ARG A 85 7.28 -15.00 9.15
C ARG A 85 6.98 -13.61 8.61
N LEU A 86 8.01 -12.76 8.54
CA LEU A 86 7.96 -11.41 7.95
C LEU A 86 6.86 -10.47 8.52
N ARG A 87 6.44 -10.71 9.77
CA ARG A 87 5.40 -9.93 10.45
C ARG A 87 5.73 -8.44 10.55
N GLY A 88 7.00 -8.08 10.76
CA GLY A 88 7.44 -6.68 10.88
C GLY A 88 7.03 -5.85 9.66
N PHE A 89 7.42 -6.27 8.46
CA PHE A 89 7.06 -5.59 7.21
C PHE A 89 5.55 -5.55 6.97
N GLY A 90 4.83 -6.62 7.33
CA GLY A 90 3.36 -6.64 7.24
C GLY A 90 2.69 -5.63 8.18
N ILE A 91 3.13 -5.56 9.44
CA ILE A 91 2.64 -4.61 10.45
C ILE A 91 2.95 -3.17 10.01
N THR A 92 4.15 -2.92 9.48
CA THR A 92 4.51 -1.60 8.95
C THR A 92 3.54 -1.16 7.85
N LEU A 93 3.20 -2.03 6.89
CA LEU A 93 2.22 -1.68 5.84
C LEU A 93 0.82 -1.42 6.39
N VAL A 94 0.37 -2.23 7.35
CA VAL A 94 -0.93 -2.03 8.03
C VAL A 94 -0.95 -0.68 8.74
N ALA A 95 0.11 -0.34 9.48
CA ALA A 95 0.23 0.92 10.19
C ALA A 95 0.28 2.12 9.23
N VAL A 96 1.04 2.01 8.14
CA VAL A 96 1.12 3.06 7.11
C VAL A 96 -0.25 3.32 6.46
N LEU A 97 -0.97 2.28 6.05
CA LEU A 97 -2.30 2.45 5.45
C LEU A 97 -3.32 2.98 6.47
N LEU A 98 -3.27 2.53 7.71
CA LEU A 98 -4.14 3.04 8.77
C LEU A 98 -3.84 4.53 9.04
N PHE A 99 -2.56 4.92 9.09
CA PHE A 99 -2.16 6.30 9.22
C PHE A 99 -2.68 7.15 8.05
N GLN A 100 -2.58 6.65 6.81
CA GLN A 100 -3.10 7.35 5.62
C GLN A 100 -4.62 7.60 5.72
N ILE A 101 -5.38 6.59 6.16
CA ILE A 101 -6.83 6.69 6.34
C ILE A 101 -7.18 7.72 7.43
N ILE A 102 -6.55 7.61 8.60
CA ILE A 102 -6.83 8.51 9.74
C ILE A 102 -6.42 9.95 9.42
N SER A 103 -5.22 10.15 8.87
CA SER A 103 -4.76 11.49 8.50
C SER A 103 -5.63 12.12 7.41
N ALA A 104 -6.11 11.36 6.42
CA ALA A 104 -7.05 11.86 5.43
C ALA A 104 -8.37 12.31 6.09
N TYR A 105 -8.93 11.49 7.00
CA TYR A 105 -10.12 11.87 7.77
C TYR A 105 -9.89 13.16 8.57
N LEU A 106 -8.76 13.28 9.26
CA LEU A 106 -8.42 14.49 10.01
C LEU A 106 -8.29 15.73 9.10
N LEU A 107 -7.74 15.59 7.89
CA LEU A 107 -7.65 16.69 6.92
C LEU A 107 -9.02 17.22 6.46
N TYR A 108 -10.07 16.39 6.51
CA TYR A 108 -11.44 16.81 6.22
C TYR A 108 -12.09 17.59 7.37
N TYR A 109 -11.77 17.25 8.62
CA TYR A 109 -12.50 17.77 9.79
C TYR A 109 -11.72 18.75 10.67
N LEU A 110 -10.39 18.85 10.53
CA LEU A 110 -9.59 19.81 11.28
C LEU A 110 -9.84 21.23 10.77
N SER A 111 -10.24 22.12 11.68
CA SER A 111 -10.46 23.55 11.41
C SER A 111 -9.24 24.42 11.72
N SER A 112 -8.31 23.95 12.55
CA SER A 112 -7.05 24.66 12.85
C SER A 112 -6.08 24.54 11.69
N ASP A 113 -5.68 25.66 11.10
CA ASP A 113 -4.75 25.71 9.95
C ASP A 113 -3.38 25.11 10.28
N GLU A 114 -2.88 25.33 11.50
CA GLU A 114 -1.58 24.82 11.94
C GLU A 114 -1.59 23.28 12.04
N ILE A 115 -2.55 22.72 12.77
CA ILE A 115 -2.66 21.28 12.96
C ILE A 115 -2.99 20.59 11.63
N ARG A 116 -3.88 21.19 10.83
CA ARG A 116 -4.22 20.69 9.49
C ARG A 116 -2.99 20.71 8.57
N GLY A 117 -2.18 21.76 8.63
CA GLY A 117 -0.92 21.85 7.88
C GLY A 117 0.08 20.77 8.27
N LEU A 118 0.23 20.48 9.56
CA LEU A 118 1.06 19.36 10.05
C LEU A 118 0.59 18.02 9.48
N PHE A 119 -0.70 17.70 9.60
CA PHE A 119 -1.24 16.45 9.05
C PHE A 119 -1.15 16.40 7.52
N ALA A 120 -1.25 17.52 6.81
CA ALA A 120 -1.08 17.55 5.37
C ALA A 120 0.33 17.14 4.96
N ASN A 121 1.34 17.67 5.66
CA ASN A 121 2.73 17.31 5.43
C ASN A 121 3.02 15.85 5.80
N LEU A 122 2.53 15.38 6.95
CA LEU A 122 2.73 13.99 7.37
C LEU A 122 2.02 12.99 6.46
N HIS A 123 0.78 13.30 6.04
CA HIS A 123 0.02 12.49 5.09
C HIS A 123 0.79 12.36 3.77
N ALA A 124 1.26 13.48 3.22
CA ALA A 124 2.06 13.50 2.00
C ALA A 124 3.39 12.74 2.14
N LEU A 125 4.14 12.98 3.22
CA LEU A 125 5.44 12.32 3.45
C LEU A 125 5.30 10.81 3.56
N VAL A 126 4.39 10.35 4.42
CA VAL A 126 4.15 8.91 4.63
C VAL A 126 3.59 8.28 3.35
N GLY A 127 2.68 8.98 2.66
CA GLY A 127 2.10 8.52 1.39
C GLY A 127 3.15 8.39 0.29
N LEU A 128 4.09 9.34 0.21
CA LEU A 128 5.19 9.30 -0.74
C LEU A 128 6.10 8.09 -0.52
N SER A 129 6.34 7.70 0.73
CA SER A 129 7.16 6.53 1.09
C SER A 129 6.49 5.17 0.79
N PHE A 130 5.16 5.15 0.58
CA PHE A 130 4.39 3.92 0.50
C PHE A 130 4.86 2.93 -0.59
N PRO A 131 5.13 3.33 -1.85
CA PRO A 131 5.59 2.41 -2.89
C PRO A 131 6.91 1.71 -2.54
N LEU A 132 7.82 2.42 -1.86
CA LEU A 132 9.10 1.85 -1.41
C LEU A 132 8.87 0.76 -0.36
N ILE A 133 8.08 1.06 0.67
CA ILE A 133 7.75 0.11 1.75
C ILE A 133 7.03 -1.11 1.18
N LEU A 134 6.06 -0.91 0.28
CA LEU A 134 5.34 -1.98 -0.39
C LEU A 134 6.27 -2.87 -1.23
N SER A 135 7.20 -2.27 -1.96
CA SER A 135 8.18 -2.99 -2.77
C SER A 135 9.09 -3.86 -1.89
N ILE A 136 9.59 -3.32 -0.78
CA ILE A 136 10.41 -4.07 0.18
C ILE A 136 9.64 -5.26 0.76
N HIS A 137 8.37 -5.06 1.15
CA HIS A 137 7.51 -6.14 1.65
C HIS A 137 7.34 -7.26 0.60
N ILE A 138 7.04 -6.89 -0.65
CA ILE A 138 6.84 -7.86 -1.75
C ILE A 138 8.12 -8.61 -2.07
N ILE A 139 9.25 -7.92 -2.22
CA ILE A 139 10.54 -8.53 -2.58
C ILE A 139 11.00 -9.48 -1.47
N THR A 140 10.96 -9.04 -0.22
CA THR A 140 11.33 -9.87 0.94
C THR A 140 10.42 -11.10 1.03
N GLY A 141 9.11 -10.92 0.86
CA GLY A 141 8.15 -12.02 0.86
C GLY A 141 8.27 -12.97 -0.34
N ARG A 142 8.88 -12.57 -1.45
CA ARG A 142 9.19 -13.45 -2.58
C ARG A 142 10.47 -14.24 -2.34
N ARG A 143 11.52 -13.59 -1.82
CA ARG A 143 12.81 -14.23 -1.49
C ARG A 143 12.63 -15.35 -0.48
N GLU A 144 11.92 -15.08 0.61
CA GLU A 144 11.66 -16.07 1.67
C GLU A 144 10.89 -17.29 1.15
N ARG A 145 9.90 -17.07 0.26
CA ARG A 145 9.16 -18.17 -0.37
C ARG A 145 10.02 -19.02 -1.30
N ALA A 146 10.91 -18.39 -2.08
CA ALA A 146 11.83 -19.10 -2.96
C ALA A 146 12.84 -19.95 -2.15
N GLU A 147 13.39 -19.39 -1.08
CA GLU A 147 14.29 -20.11 -0.16
C GLU A 147 13.60 -21.32 0.49
N MET A 148 12.36 -21.15 0.96
CA MET A 148 11.58 -22.25 1.53
C MET A 148 11.31 -23.36 0.51
N GLN A 149 10.98 -23.01 -0.74
CA GLN A 149 10.75 -24.00 -1.80
C GLN A 149 12.01 -24.80 -2.09
N ALA A 150 13.17 -24.13 -2.22
CA ALA A 150 14.45 -24.80 -2.43
C ALA A 150 14.80 -25.76 -1.28
N GLN A 151 14.56 -25.36 -0.02
CA GLN A 151 14.78 -26.23 1.15
C GLN A 151 13.87 -27.46 1.16
N LEU A 152 12.60 -27.30 0.76
CA LEU A 152 11.65 -28.41 0.70
C LEU A 152 12.00 -29.40 -0.41
N GLU A 153 12.44 -28.90 -1.57
CA GLU A 153 12.92 -29.75 -2.68
C GLU A 153 14.17 -30.52 -2.30
N ALA A 154 15.17 -29.86 -1.68
CA ALA A 154 16.38 -30.51 -1.18
C ALA A 154 16.05 -31.63 -0.18
N ARG A 155 15.15 -31.37 0.78
CA ARG A 155 14.68 -32.39 1.75
C ARG A 155 13.95 -33.55 1.08
N ARG A 156 13.17 -33.28 0.03
CA ARG A 156 12.47 -34.32 -0.73
C ARG A 156 13.44 -35.22 -1.49
N VAL A 157 14.49 -34.65 -2.07
CA VAL A 157 15.55 -35.40 -2.77
C VAL A 157 16.33 -36.27 -1.79
N ALA A 158 16.79 -35.71 -0.67
CA ALA A 158 17.53 -36.45 0.36
C ALA A 158 16.73 -37.66 0.87
N ARG A 159 15.44 -37.47 1.19
CA ARG A 159 14.56 -38.56 1.65
C ARG A 159 14.41 -39.70 0.63
N LYS A 160 14.36 -39.38 -0.67
CA LYS A 160 14.28 -40.41 -1.72
C LYS A 160 15.58 -41.21 -1.83
N GLN A 161 16.73 -40.57 -1.65
CA GLN A 161 18.03 -41.24 -1.67
C GLN A 161 18.19 -42.19 -0.49
N GLU A 162 17.82 -41.75 0.72
CA GLU A 162 17.81 -42.60 1.92
C GLU A 162 16.93 -43.84 1.74
N GLN A 163 15.74 -43.68 1.16
CA GLN A 163 14.83 -44.80 0.88
C GLN A 163 15.38 -45.77 -0.17
N ALA A 164 16.06 -45.27 -1.20
CA ALA A 164 16.67 -46.11 -2.22
C ALA A 164 17.90 -46.89 -1.72
N GLN A 165 18.61 -46.37 -0.72
CA GLN A 165 19.74 -47.07 -0.09
C GLN A 165 19.28 -48.13 0.93
N ALA A 166 18.07 -48.00 1.45
CA ALA A 166 17.48 -48.92 2.43
C ALA A 166 16.71 -50.10 1.79
N ALA A 167 16.57 -50.13 0.47
CA ALA A 167 15.90 -51.16 -0.32
C ALA A 167 16.92 -52.04 -1.05
#